data_AF-X1CRM5-F1
#
_entry.id   AF-X1CRM5-F1
#
_cell.length_a   1.000
_cell.length_b   1.000
_cell.length_c   1.000
_cell.angle_alpha   90.00
_cell.angle_beta   90.00
_cell.angle_gamma   90.00
#
_symmetry.space_group_name_H-M   'P 1'
#
loop_
_entity.id
_entity.type
_entity.pdbx_description
1 polymer ?
#
loop_
_entity_poly.entity_id
_entity_poly.type
_entity_poly.pdbx_seq_one_letter_code
_entity_poly.pdbx_strand_id
1 'polypeptide(L)'
;MARLRLAVAQANLRRHILFCIAFVGLNILDAQLTGTALALGASELNPIAATGFGSSMLLKGLISLTVVIALLLFKRGKLLKPLNLGMLLVVLWNGFAIWSWM
;
A
#
# COMPACT_ATOMS: atom_id res chain seq x y z
N MET A 1 -5.01 -35.40 -12.20
CA MET A 1 -5.39 -34.00 -12.51
C MET A 1 -5.94 -33.19 -11.32
N ALA A 2 -6.81 -33.74 -10.47
CA ALA A 2 -7.41 -32.99 -9.35
C ALA A 2 -6.39 -32.40 -8.35
N ARG A 3 -5.35 -33.16 -7.98
CA ARG A 3 -4.28 -32.70 -7.07
C ARG A 3 -3.48 -31.52 -7.63
N LEU A 4 -3.23 -31.49 -8.94
CA LEU A 4 -2.53 -30.39 -9.60
C LEU A 4 -3.37 -29.10 -9.57
N ARG A 5 -4.69 -29.20 -9.81
CA ARG A 5 -5.62 -28.05 -9.75
C ARG A 5 -5.70 -27.46 -8.34
N LEU A 6 -5.72 -28.31 -7.31
CA LEU A 6 -5.68 -27.90 -5.90
C LEU A 6 -4.38 -27.16 -5.55
N ALA A 7 -3.23 -27.70 -5.94
CA ALA A 7 -1.93 -27.06 -5.70
C ALA A 7 -1.84 -25.67 -6.36
N VAL A 8 -2.30 -25.54 -7.61
CA VAL A 8 -2.33 -24.27 -8.33
C VAL A 8 -3.31 -23.27 -7.70
N ALA A 9 -4.50 -23.72 -7.26
CA ALA A 9 -5.46 -22.87 -6.57
C ALA A 9 -4.90 -22.34 -5.24
N GLN A 10 -4.24 -23.20 -4.46
CA GLN A 10 -3.61 -22.83 -3.20
C GLN A 10 -2.44 -21.85 -3.39
N ALA A 11 -1.61 -22.05 -4.42
CA ALA A 11 -0.53 -21.12 -4.77
C ALA A 11 -1.08 -19.74 -5.17
N ASN A 12 -2.16 -19.70 -5.96
CA ASN A 12 -2.82 -18.45 -6.33
C ASN A 12 -3.44 -17.74 -5.13
N LEU A 13 -4.04 -18.47 -4.18
CA LEU A 13 -4.58 -17.91 -2.95
C LEU A 13 -3.49 -17.28 -2.09
N ARG A 14 -2.38 -18.02 -1.85
CA ARG A 14 -1.22 -17.50 -1.10
C ARG A 14 -0.69 -16.22 -1.72
N ARG A 15 -0.57 -16.18 -3.05
CA ARG A 15 -0.12 -14.99 -3.77
C ARG A 15 -1.05 -13.79 -3.58
N HIS A 16 -2.37 -13.99 -3.61
CA HIS A 16 -3.33 -12.90 -3.36
C HIS A 16 -3.22 -12.39 -1.92
N ILE A 17 -3.13 -13.28 -0.93
CA ILE A 17 -2.95 -12.90 0.48
C ILE A 17 -1.68 -12.06 0.65
N LEU A 18 -0.56 -12.48 0.04
CA LEU A 18 0.68 -11.71 0.07
C LEU A 18 0.52 -10.32 -0.55
N PHE A 19 -0.20 -10.19 -1.65
CA PHE A 19 -0.46 -8.88 -2.25
C PHE A 19 -1.37 -8.00 -1.39
N CYS A 20 -2.36 -8.56 -0.70
CA CYS A 20 -3.18 -7.80 0.25
C CYS A 20 -2.33 -7.27 1.42
N ILE A 21 -1.51 -8.14 2.02
CA ILE A 21 -0.64 -7.77 3.14
C ILE A 21 0.38 -6.71 2.68
N ALA A 22 1.01 -6.91 1.54
CA ALA A 22 1.95 -5.94 0.96
C ALA A 22 1.28 -4.59 0.71
N PHE A 23 0.04 -4.58 0.22
CA PHE A 23 -0.67 -3.33 -0.05
C PHE A 23 -0.95 -2.53 1.22
N VAL A 24 -1.48 -3.20 2.25
CA VAL A 24 -1.74 -2.55 3.54
C VAL A 24 -0.44 -2.08 4.17
N GLY A 25 0.60 -2.94 4.18
CA GLY A 25 1.90 -2.60 4.74
C GLY A 25 2.57 -1.40 4.04
N LEU A 26 2.55 -1.36 2.71
CA LEU A 26 3.10 -0.25 1.94
C LEU A 26 2.35 1.06 2.20
N ASN A 27 1.02 1.03 2.35
CA ASN A 27 0.24 2.22 2.68
C ASN A 27 0.51 2.74 4.10
N ILE A 28 0.72 1.85 5.07
CA ILE A 28 1.11 2.24 6.44
C ILE A 28 2.52 2.85 6.42
N LEU A 29 3.47 2.20 5.75
CA LEU A 29 4.85 2.68 5.63
C LEU A 29 4.91 4.06 4.95
N ASP A 30 4.13 4.24 3.88
CA ASP A 30 3.96 5.53 3.22
C ASP A 30 3.43 6.61 4.18
N ALA A 31 2.47 6.27 5.07
CA ALA A 31 2.01 7.18 6.13
C ALA A 31 3.15 7.60 7.07
N GLN A 32 4.00 6.66 7.47
CA GLN A 32 5.13 6.94 8.35
C GLN A 32 6.12 7.89 7.67
N LEU A 33 6.52 7.58 6.43
CA LEU A 33 7.46 8.41 5.66
C LEU A 33 6.90 9.80 5.40
N THR A 34 5.61 9.88 5.08
CA THR A 34 4.91 11.17 4.97
C THR A 34 4.99 11.96 6.28
N GLY A 35 4.72 11.31 7.41
CA GLY A 35 4.81 11.93 8.74
C GLY A 35 6.22 12.45 9.04
N THR A 36 7.24 11.68 8.71
CA THR A 36 8.64 12.12 8.88
C THR A 36 9.01 13.26 7.95
N ALA A 37 8.57 13.23 6.69
CA ALA A 37 8.82 14.30 5.73
C ALA A 37 8.17 15.62 6.19
N LEU A 38 6.91 15.57 6.64
CA LEU A 38 6.22 16.71 7.22
C LEU A 38 6.94 17.25 8.47
N ALA A 39 7.45 16.38 9.34
CA ALA A 39 8.22 16.78 10.52
C ALA A 39 9.55 17.46 10.16
N LEU A 40 10.13 17.12 9.00
CA LEU A 40 11.33 17.77 8.44
C LEU A 40 11.01 19.08 7.68
N GLY A 41 9.75 19.54 7.69
CA GLY A 41 9.33 20.80 7.07
C GLY A 41 8.87 20.67 5.61
N ALA A 42 8.70 19.45 5.10
CA ALA A 42 8.11 19.24 3.77
C ALA A 42 6.64 19.63 3.72
N SER A 43 6.15 19.92 2.52
CA SER A 43 4.72 20.10 2.25
C SER A 43 4.13 18.86 1.57
N GLU A 44 2.98 18.41 2.06
CA GLU A 44 2.18 17.40 1.38
C GLU A 44 1.62 17.93 0.05
N LEU A 45 2.02 17.32 -1.06
CA LEU A 45 1.56 17.71 -2.40
C LEU A 45 0.12 17.28 -2.67
N ASN A 46 -0.38 16.30 -1.93
CA ASN A 46 -1.76 15.87 -2.03
C ASN A 46 -2.66 16.77 -1.16
N PRO A 47 -3.50 17.64 -1.74
CA PRO A 47 -4.30 18.60 -1.00
C PRO A 47 -5.30 17.95 -0.04
N ILE A 48 -5.72 16.71 -0.31
CA ILE A 48 -6.58 15.94 0.60
C ILE A 48 -5.74 15.44 1.79
N ALA A 49 -4.54 14.92 1.51
CA ALA A 49 -3.64 14.39 2.54
C ALA A 49 -3.03 15.50 3.42
N ALA A 50 -2.87 16.70 2.87
CA ALA A 50 -2.36 17.90 3.53
C ALA A 50 -3.21 18.37 4.73
N THR A 51 -4.47 17.93 4.83
CA THR A 51 -5.35 18.21 5.98
C THR A 51 -5.03 17.34 7.22
N GLY A 52 -3.89 16.65 7.23
CA GLY A 52 -3.42 15.79 8.33
C GLY A 52 -3.73 14.29 8.15
N PHE A 53 -4.38 13.92 7.04
CA PHE A 53 -4.69 12.53 6.71
C PHE A 53 -3.49 11.76 6.16
N GLY A 54 -2.53 12.45 5.53
CA GLY A 54 -1.37 11.84 4.88
C GLY A 54 -0.44 11.09 5.84
N SER A 55 -0.30 11.59 7.07
CA SER A 55 0.60 11.02 8.09
C SER A 55 -0.08 10.04 9.05
N SER A 56 -1.41 9.92 9.00
CA SER A 56 -2.14 9.04 9.92
C SER A 56 -2.07 7.57 9.47
N MET A 57 -1.26 6.79 10.19
CA MET A 57 -1.07 5.35 9.94
C MET A 57 -2.39 4.57 10.03
N LEU A 58 -3.24 4.92 11.01
CA LEU A 58 -4.50 4.24 11.26
C LEU A 58 -5.50 4.50 10.13
N LEU A 59 -5.58 5.75 9.66
CA LEU A 59 -6.43 6.12 8.53
C LEU A 59 -5.96 5.51 7.21
N LYS A 60 -4.66 5.60 6.86
CA LYS A 60 -4.13 4.95 5.64
C LYS A 60 -4.29 3.42 5.70
N GLY A 61 -4.10 2.82 6.88
CA GLY A 61 -4.38 1.41 7.12
C GLY A 61 -5.83 1.03 6.83
N LEU A 62 -6.79 1.75 7.41
CA LEU A 62 -8.22 1.50 7.20
C LEU A 62 -8.64 1.71 5.74
N ILE A 63 -8.21 2.79 5.10
CA ILE A 63 -8.50 3.08 3.69
C ILE A 63 -7.94 1.97 2.80
N SER A 64 -6.69 1.55 3.03
CA SER A 64 -6.07 0.48 2.24
C SER A 64 -6.79 -0.85 2.42
N LEU A 65 -7.29 -1.15 3.63
CA LEU A 65 -8.10 -2.33 3.91
C LEU A 65 -9.45 -2.27 3.16
N THR A 66 -10.13 -1.11 3.18
CA THR A 66 -11.37 -0.89 2.41
C THR A 66 -11.14 -1.10 0.92
N VAL A 67 -10.03 -0.61 0.35
CA VAL A 67 -9.67 -0.82 -1.05
C VAL A 67 -9.43 -2.31 -1.35
N VAL A 68 -8.73 -3.03 -0.47
CA VAL A 68 -8.52 -4.48 -0.61
C VAL A 68 -9.84 -5.23 -0.61
N ILE A 69 -10.73 -4.95 0.36
CA ILE A 69 -12.05 -5.57 0.45
C ILE A 69 -12.86 -5.29 -0.81
N ALA A 70 -12.91 -4.04 -1.27
CA ALA A 70 -13.61 -3.67 -2.50
C ALA A 70 -13.07 -4.44 -3.71
N LEU A 71 -11.75 -4.49 -3.91
CA LEU A 71 -11.12 -5.22 -5.01
C LEU A 71 -11.42 -6.72 -4.99
N LEU A 72 -11.51 -7.32 -3.80
CA LEU A 72 -11.88 -8.72 -3.63
C LEU A 72 -13.37 -8.94 -3.97
N LEU A 73 -14.28 -8.08 -3.47
CA LEU A 73 -15.71 -8.15 -3.74
C LEU A 73 -16.03 -8.01 -5.24
N PHE A 74 -15.35 -7.09 -5.93
CA PHE A 74 -15.50 -6.90 -7.38
C PHE A 74 -14.71 -7.90 -8.22
N LYS A 75 -14.05 -8.91 -7.62
CA LYS A 75 -13.20 -9.91 -8.31
C LYS A 75 -12.07 -9.26 -9.14
N ARG A 76 -11.64 -8.05 -8.77
CA ARG A 76 -10.59 -7.26 -9.41
C ARG A 76 -9.22 -7.40 -8.72
N GLY A 77 -9.01 -8.45 -7.92
CA GLY A 77 -7.76 -8.69 -7.18
C GLY A 77 -6.48 -8.70 -8.03
N LYS A 78 -6.57 -8.89 -9.35
CA LYS A 78 -5.44 -8.74 -10.28
C LYS A 78 -4.83 -7.33 -10.28
N LEU A 79 -5.61 -6.31 -9.93
CA LEU A 79 -5.16 -4.91 -9.81
C LEU A 79 -4.26 -4.69 -8.59
N LEU A 80 -4.27 -5.58 -7.58
CA LEU A 80 -3.39 -5.44 -6.42
C LEU A 80 -1.91 -5.48 -6.80
N LYS A 81 -1.53 -6.21 -7.87
CA LYS A 81 -0.14 -6.28 -8.33
C LYS A 81 0.37 -4.91 -8.82
N PRO A 82 -0.25 -4.25 -9.83
CA PRO A 82 0.20 -2.93 -10.25
C PRO A 82 0.04 -1.87 -9.15
N LEU A 83 -1.00 -1.96 -8.31
CA LEU A 83 -1.16 -1.06 -7.17
C LEU A 83 -0.01 -1.17 -6.16
N ASN A 84 0.40 -2.39 -5.81
CA ASN A 84 1.57 -2.61 -4.96
C ASN A 84 2.86 -2.07 -5.58
N LEU A 85 3.04 -2.23 -6.89
CA LEU A 85 4.21 -1.69 -7.58
C LEU A 85 4.22 -0.15 -7.53
N GLY A 86 3.08 0.49 -7.77
CA GLY A 86 2.93 1.93 -7.65
C GLY A 86 3.22 2.41 -6.23
N MET A 87 2.64 1.78 -5.20
CA MET A 87 2.90 2.12 -3.81
C MET A 87 4.36 1.93 -3.41
N LEU A 88 5.02 0.88 -3.91
CA LEU A 88 6.44 0.67 -3.66
C LEU A 88 7.28 1.83 -4.21
N LEU A 89 6.98 2.32 -5.43
CA LEU A 89 7.67 3.47 -6.01
C LEU A 89 7.46 4.74 -5.16
N VAL A 90 6.25 4.97 -4.67
CA VAL A 90 5.95 6.11 -3.78
C VAL A 90 6.75 6.03 -2.48
N VAL A 91 6.77 4.86 -1.84
CA VAL A 91 7.54 4.62 -0.61
C VAL A 91 9.04 4.84 -0.85
N LEU A 92 9.59 4.31 -1.95
CA LEU A 92 11.01 4.49 -2.30
C LEU A 92 11.34 5.95 -2.56
N TRP A 93 10.47 6.66 -3.27
CA TRP A 93 10.63 8.08 -3.53
C TRP A 93 10.62 8.89 -2.22
N ASN A 94 9.64 8.66 -1.35
CA ASN A 94 9.53 9.35 -0.07
C ASN A 94 10.75 9.07 0.81
N GLY A 95 11.20 7.81 0.88
CA GLY A 95 12.41 7.44 1.61
C GLY A 95 13.67 8.12 1.06
N PHE A 96 13.82 8.19 -0.27
CA PHE A 96 14.93 8.89 -0.90
C PHE A 96 14.91 10.40 -0.63
N ALA A 97 13.74 11.03 -0.70
CA ALA A 97 13.57 12.46 -0.40
C ALA A 97 13.97 12.78 1.05
N ILE A 98 13.50 11.97 2.01
CA ILE A 98 13.88 12.11 3.43
C ILE A 98 15.39 11.94 3.61
N TRP A 99 15.98 10.91 3.02
CA TRP A 99 17.42 10.67 3.09
C TRP A 99 18.23 11.85 2.54
N SER A 100 17.76 12.49 1.46
CA SER A 100 18.43 13.66 0.88
C SER A 100 18.37 14.93 1.73
N TRP A 101 17.51 14.96 2.75
CA TRP A 101 17.37 16.08 3.69
C TRP A 101 18.03 15.83 5.06
N MET A 102 18.51 14.61 5.31
CA MET A 102 19.34 14.28 6.47
C MET A 102 20.81 14.60 6.18
#